data_AF-A0A4Q7X0M6-F1
#
_entry.id   AF-A0A4Q7X0M6-F1
#
_cell.length_a   1.000
_cell.length_b   1.000
_cell.length_c   1.000
_cell.angle_alpha   90.00
_cell.angle_beta   90.00
_cell.angle_gamma   90.00
#
_symmetry.space_group_name_H-M   'P 1'
#
loop_
_entity.id
_entity.type
_entity.pdbx_description
1 polymer ?
#
loop_
_entity_poly.entity_id
_entity_poly.type
_entity_poly.pdbx_seq_one_letter_code
_entity_poly.pdbx_strand_id
1 'polypeptide(L)'
;MTAKQTPREAAAAEVEAHRAVVARWEAEEAAATAELKSLQERAGEEVLADESAAVRLSKSMAELRDRIDIASRAVAAATPRLEAAARAVVLAEADEVDAEQARAQARLDGFDARQQELLTALEEFSGLPWMVDRGDEPGSSVVIVSNAGGPREIAQSPRESLWRAVESAKRKAWALREIADGRDPHNELAVPFEGKRFEGIINGPDPREFYGSSTWGPEAVLPAPAYLRAMDAGMADEPVVGPTVAARA
;
A
#
# COMPACT_ATOMS: atom_id res chain seq x y z
N MET A 1 -1.82 11.89 -30.55
CA MET A 1 -1.22 12.27 -29.25
C MET A 1 -1.36 11.08 -28.33
N THR A 2 -0.29 10.31 -28.13
CA THR A 2 -0.26 9.25 -27.11
C THR A 2 -0.16 9.93 -25.75
N ALA A 3 -1.09 9.62 -24.83
CA ALA A 3 -0.98 10.06 -23.46
C ALA A 3 0.37 9.56 -22.90
N LYS A 4 1.12 10.44 -22.21
CA LYS A 4 2.33 10.01 -21.51
C LYS A 4 1.89 9.05 -20.42
N GLN A 5 2.41 7.84 -20.46
CA GLN A 5 2.22 6.81 -19.44
C GLN A 5 2.66 7.38 -18.08
N THR A 6 1.85 7.21 -17.04
CA THR A 6 2.21 7.69 -15.70
C THR A 6 3.37 6.86 -15.12
N PRO A 7 4.16 7.39 -14.17
CA PRO A 7 5.21 6.62 -13.50
C PRO A 7 4.68 5.32 -12.91
N ARG A 8 3.48 5.35 -12.33
CA ARG A 8 2.76 4.19 -11.82
C ARG A 8 2.43 3.16 -12.91
N GLU A 9 1.88 3.59 -14.04
CA GLU A 9 1.55 2.70 -15.17
C GLU A 9 2.81 2.05 -15.77
N ALA A 10 3.94 2.77 -15.80
CA ALA A 10 5.22 2.23 -16.24
C ALA A 10 5.73 1.16 -15.27
N ALA A 11 5.69 1.44 -13.96
CA ALA A 11 6.11 0.48 -12.94
C ALA A 11 5.20 -0.77 -12.89
N ALA A 12 3.88 -0.61 -13.11
CA ALA A 12 2.94 -1.74 -13.17
C ALA A 12 3.24 -2.67 -14.36
N ALA A 13 3.65 -2.12 -15.50
CA ALA A 13 4.07 -2.93 -16.65
C ALA A 13 5.35 -3.74 -16.37
N GLU A 14 6.28 -3.20 -15.57
CA GLU A 14 7.46 -3.95 -15.11
C GLU A 14 7.08 -5.11 -14.19
N VAL A 15 6.11 -4.92 -13.28
CA VAL A 15 5.57 -6.01 -12.45
C VAL A 15 5.02 -7.13 -13.31
N GLU A 16 4.18 -6.83 -14.30
CA GLU A 16 3.61 -7.84 -15.20
C GLU A 16 4.69 -8.57 -16.01
N ALA A 17 5.71 -7.87 -16.48
CA ALA A 17 6.85 -8.49 -17.15
C ALA A 17 7.59 -9.47 -16.23
N HIS A 18 7.83 -9.10 -14.98
CA HIS A 18 8.46 -9.98 -14.00
C HIS A 18 7.57 -11.16 -13.57
N ARG A 19 6.25 -10.95 -13.42
CA ARG A 19 5.27 -12.02 -13.18
C ARG A 19 5.29 -13.06 -14.30
N ALA A 20 5.34 -12.62 -15.55
CA ALA A 20 5.42 -13.52 -16.69
C ALA A 20 6.70 -14.37 -16.69
N VAL A 21 7.83 -13.80 -16.26
CA VAL A 21 9.09 -14.55 -16.14
C VAL A 21 9.00 -15.61 -15.03
N VAL A 22 8.47 -15.25 -13.86
CA VAL A 22 8.28 -16.21 -12.75
C VAL A 22 7.33 -17.33 -13.16
N ALA A 23 6.15 -16.99 -13.68
CA ALA A 23 5.14 -17.96 -14.10
C ALA A 23 5.65 -18.92 -15.19
N ARG A 24 6.50 -18.44 -16.11
CA ARG A 24 7.14 -19.29 -17.11
C ARG A 24 8.03 -20.36 -16.47
N TRP A 25 8.85 -20.00 -15.48
CA TRP A 25 9.76 -20.95 -14.84
C TRP A 25 9.02 -21.89 -13.88
N GLU A 26 7.98 -21.43 -13.19
CA GLU A 26 7.08 -22.30 -12.41
C GLU A 26 6.38 -23.33 -13.31
N ALA A 27 5.93 -22.92 -14.50
CA ALA A 27 5.33 -23.83 -15.47
C ALA A 27 6.34 -24.88 -15.99
N GLU A 28 7.60 -24.48 -16.24
CA GLU A 28 8.67 -25.39 -16.64
C GLU A 28 8.99 -26.41 -15.54
N GLU A 29 9.06 -25.97 -14.27
CA GLU A 29 9.27 -26.85 -13.13
C GLU A 29 8.13 -27.87 -12.97
N ALA A 30 6.88 -27.40 -13.06
CA ALA A 30 5.70 -28.25 -12.98
C ALA A 30 5.65 -29.27 -14.13
N ALA A 31 5.95 -28.85 -15.35
CA ALA A 31 5.99 -29.73 -16.53
C ALA A 31 7.08 -30.80 -16.39
N ALA A 32 8.31 -30.42 -16.05
CA ALA A 32 9.42 -31.35 -15.86
C ALA A 32 9.15 -32.34 -14.70
N THR A 33 8.50 -31.89 -13.63
CA THR A 33 8.09 -32.74 -12.49
C THR A 33 7.04 -33.77 -12.92
N ALA A 34 6.04 -33.35 -13.69
CA ALA A 34 5.02 -34.25 -14.21
C ALA A 34 5.59 -35.29 -15.19
N GLU A 35 6.49 -34.87 -16.08
CA GLU A 35 7.23 -35.75 -17.00
C GLU A 35 8.07 -36.77 -16.23
N LEU A 36 8.82 -36.33 -15.20
CA LEU A 36 9.64 -37.21 -14.37
C LEU A 36 8.79 -38.26 -13.66
N LYS A 37 7.66 -37.84 -13.06
CA LYS A 37 6.74 -38.77 -12.40
C LYS A 37 6.16 -39.79 -13.36
N SER A 38 5.70 -39.36 -14.54
CA SER A 38 5.18 -40.27 -15.57
C SER A 38 6.24 -41.28 -16.05
N LEU A 39 7.49 -40.84 -16.18
CA LEU A 39 8.60 -41.70 -16.57
C LEU A 39 8.94 -42.72 -15.47
N GLN A 40 8.90 -42.30 -14.21
CA GLN A 40 9.13 -43.19 -13.05
C GLN A 40 8.05 -44.28 -12.93
N GLU A 41 6.78 -43.94 -13.20
CA GLU A 41 5.67 -44.89 -13.16
C GLU A 41 5.79 -45.98 -14.23
N ARG A 42 6.32 -45.65 -15.42
CA ARG A 42 6.46 -46.60 -16.55
C ARG A 42 7.83 -47.29 -16.63
N ALA A 43 8.83 -46.81 -15.89
CA ALA A 43 10.21 -47.29 -15.99
C ALA A 43 10.34 -48.80 -15.73
N GLY A 44 9.59 -49.36 -14.77
CA GLY A 44 9.65 -50.78 -14.47
C GLY A 44 9.19 -51.66 -15.64
N GLU A 45 8.11 -51.28 -16.31
CA GLU A 45 7.58 -52.01 -17.47
C GLU A 45 8.50 -51.88 -18.68
N GLU A 46 9.05 -50.70 -18.93
CA GLU A 46 9.98 -50.47 -20.04
C GLU A 46 11.28 -51.26 -19.88
N VAL A 47 11.83 -51.37 -18.67
CA VAL A 47 13.06 -52.17 -18.40
C VAL A 47 12.81 -53.67 -18.54
N LEU A 48 11.62 -54.15 -18.14
CA LEU A 48 11.26 -55.57 -18.34
C LEU A 48 11.10 -55.92 -19.84
N ALA A 49 10.64 -54.97 -20.65
CA ALA A 49 10.48 -55.16 -22.09
C ALA A 49 11.80 -55.01 -22.87
N ASP A 50 12.68 -54.11 -22.43
CA ASP A 50 13.98 -53.81 -23.06
C ASP A 50 15.02 -53.47 -21.98
N GLU A 51 15.96 -54.37 -21.72
CA GLU A 51 17.00 -54.17 -20.70
C GLU A 51 17.90 -52.97 -21.01
N SER A 52 18.05 -52.59 -22.29
CA SER A 52 18.80 -51.39 -22.69
C SER A 52 18.08 -50.09 -22.34
N ALA A 53 16.77 -50.15 -22.03
CA ALA A 53 15.99 -49.01 -21.55
C ALA A 53 16.52 -48.49 -20.21
N ALA A 54 17.14 -49.32 -19.37
CA ALA A 54 17.66 -48.90 -18.06
C ALA A 54 18.66 -47.73 -18.18
N VAL A 55 19.55 -47.76 -19.17
CA VAL A 55 20.53 -46.69 -19.42
C VAL A 55 19.84 -45.44 -19.97
N ARG A 56 18.94 -45.59 -20.94
CA ARG A 56 18.22 -44.48 -21.59
C ARG A 56 17.29 -43.75 -20.60
N LEU A 57 16.57 -44.50 -19.77
CA LEU A 57 15.66 -43.99 -18.74
C LEU A 57 16.42 -43.26 -17.64
N SER A 58 17.53 -43.82 -17.16
CA SER A 58 18.39 -43.16 -16.17
C SER A 58 18.87 -41.79 -16.66
N LYS A 59 19.34 -41.72 -17.91
CA LYS A 59 19.76 -40.46 -18.54
C LYS A 59 18.60 -39.46 -18.63
N SER A 60 17.43 -39.90 -19.12
CA SER A 60 16.25 -39.04 -19.28
C SER A 60 15.75 -38.51 -17.93
N MET A 61 15.74 -39.36 -16.88
CA MET A 61 15.40 -38.94 -15.52
C MET A 61 16.42 -37.95 -14.94
N ALA A 62 17.71 -38.11 -15.24
CA ALA A 62 18.73 -37.15 -14.82
C ALA A 62 18.53 -35.79 -15.51
N GLU A 63 18.32 -35.78 -16.82
CA GLU A 63 18.04 -34.54 -17.59
C GLU A 63 16.78 -33.82 -17.06
N LEU A 64 15.72 -34.56 -16.68
CA LEU A 64 14.52 -33.98 -16.06
C LEU A 64 14.78 -33.41 -14.66
N ARG A 65 15.57 -34.08 -13.83
CA ARG A 65 15.96 -33.56 -12.51
C ARG A 65 16.78 -32.28 -12.63
N ASP A 66 17.69 -32.22 -13.60
CA ASP A 66 18.49 -31.03 -13.89
C ASP A 66 17.59 -29.87 -14.35
N ARG A 67 16.60 -30.13 -15.21
CA ARG A 67 15.60 -29.13 -15.63
C ARG A 67 14.81 -28.59 -14.42
N ILE A 68 14.38 -29.46 -13.51
CA ILE A 68 13.69 -29.06 -12.27
C ILE A 68 14.59 -28.16 -11.41
N ASP A 69 15.84 -28.56 -11.14
CA ASP A 69 16.79 -27.76 -10.35
C ASP A 69 17.06 -26.39 -10.99
N ILE A 70 17.26 -26.34 -12.31
CA ILE A 70 17.47 -25.09 -13.04
C ILE A 70 16.24 -24.19 -12.95
N ALA A 71 15.04 -24.73 -13.19
CA ALA A 71 13.79 -23.97 -13.14
C ALA A 71 13.54 -23.42 -11.73
N SER A 72 13.72 -24.25 -10.69
CA SER A 72 13.58 -23.85 -9.29
C SER A 72 14.56 -22.72 -8.92
N ARG A 73 15.82 -22.82 -9.34
CA ARG A 73 16.81 -21.74 -9.15
C ARG A 73 16.46 -20.48 -9.94
N ALA A 74 15.89 -20.62 -11.13
CA ALA A 74 15.44 -19.49 -11.93
C ALA A 74 14.27 -18.76 -11.27
N VAL A 75 13.30 -19.49 -10.71
CA VAL A 75 12.22 -18.92 -9.88
C VAL A 75 12.83 -18.18 -8.69
N ALA A 76 13.69 -18.83 -7.91
CA ALA A 76 14.35 -18.21 -6.75
C ALA A 76 15.15 -16.94 -7.10
N ALA A 77 15.73 -16.86 -8.30
CA ALA A 77 16.45 -15.67 -8.78
C ALA A 77 15.52 -14.60 -9.39
N ALA A 78 14.32 -14.97 -9.85
CA ALA A 78 13.35 -14.06 -10.45
C ALA A 78 12.44 -13.41 -9.39
N THR A 79 12.08 -14.14 -8.33
CA THR A 79 11.18 -13.66 -7.27
C THR A 79 11.64 -12.34 -6.63
N PRO A 80 12.92 -12.14 -6.24
CA PRO A 80 13.35 -10.86 -5.65
C PRO A 80 13.22 -9.67 -6.63
N ARG A 81 13.31 -9.93 -7.94
CA ARG A 81 13.14 -8.89 -8.97
C ARG A 81 11.67 -8.50 -9.11
N LEU A 82 10.77 -9.48 -9.05
CA LEU A 82 9.33 -9.24 -9.00
C LEU A 82 8.94 -8.43 -7.76
N GLU A 83 9.45 -8.82 -6.59
CA GLU A 83 9.21 -8.10 -5.33
C GLU A 83 9.74 -6.65 -5.39
N ALA A 84 10.94 -6.44 -5.94
CA ALA A 84 11.50 -5.11 -6.14
C ALA A 84 10.67 -4.24 -7.09
N ALA A 85 10.18 -4.81 -8.20
CA ALA A 85 9.29 -4.10 -9.12
C ALA A 85 7.95 -3.74 -8.45
N ALA A 86 7.37 -4.66 -7.69
CA ALA A 86 6.13 -4.40 -6.95
C ALA A 86 6.32 -3.30 -5.90
N ARG A 87 7.45 -3.31 -5.18
CA ARG A 87 7.83 -2.24 -4.25
C ARG A 87 7.94 -0.88 -4.96
N ALA A 88 8.51 -0.84 -6.16
CA ALA A 88 8.65 0.40 -6.92
C ALA A 88 7.30 1.02 -7.29
N VAL A 89 6.29 0.21 -7.63
CA VAL A 89 4.91 0.67 -7.88
C VAL A 89 4.32 1.32 -6.62
N VAL A 90 4.48 0.69 -5.45
CA VAL A 90 3.95 1.22 -4.19
C VAL A 90 4.63 2.54 -3.81
N LEU A 91 5.94 2.64 -4.00
CA LEU A 91 6.67 3.89 -3.77
C LEU A 91 6.25 4.99 -4.74
N ALA A 92 6.01 4.65 -6.01
CA ALA A 92 5.48 5.61 -6.99
C ALA A 92 4.08 6.13 -6.58
N GLU A 93 3.20 5.26 -6.07
CA GLU A 93 1.90 5.70 -5.52
C GLU A 93 2.09 6.58 -4.27
N ALA A 94 3.06 6.29 -3.41
CA ALA A 94 3.37 7.14 -2.26
C ALA A 94 3.83 8.54 -2.69
N ASP A 95 4.64 8.64 -3.74
CA ASP A 95 5.11 9.92 -4.27
C ASP A 95 3.99 10.74 -4.94
N GLU A 96 3.03 10.06 -5.58
CA GLU A 96 1.80 10.71 -6.09
C GLU A 96 0.98 11.30 -4.94
N VAL A 97 0.83 10.57 -3.83
CA VAL A 97 0.12 11.03 -2.63
C VAL A 97 0.86 12.17 -1.93
N ASP A 98 2.19 12.18 -1.88
CA ASP A 98 2.97 13.32 -1.39
C ASP A 98 2.72 14.59 -2.21
N ALA A 99 2.60 14.46 -3.53
CA ALA A 99 2.25 15.59 -4.39
C ALA A 99 0.84 16.12 -4.12
N GLU A 100 -0.11 15.24 -3.79
CA GLU A 100 -1.45 15.62 -3.33
C GLU A 100 -1.41 16.32 -1.97
N GLN A 101 -0.62 15.81 -1.03
CA GLN A 101 -0.40 16.43 0.28
C GLN A 101 0.15 17.86 0.12
N ALA A 102 1.16 18.05 -0.73
CA ALA A 102 1.75 19.37 -0.99
C ALA A 102 0.71 20.36 -1.57
N ARG A 103 -0.17 19.90 -2.47
CA ARG A 103 -1.27 20.72 -3.02
C ARG A 103 -2.31 21.05 -1.95
N ALA A 104 -2.67 20.09 -1.10
CA ALA A 104 -3.60 20.30 0.00
C ALA A 104 -3.03 21.30 1.03
N GLN A 105 -1.74 21.20 1.34
CA GLN A 105 -1.04 22.11 2.24
C GLN A 105 -1.03 23.54 1.68
N ALA A 106 -0.69 23.72 0.40
CA ALA A 106 -0.72 25.03 -0.23
C ALA A 106 -2.12 25.68 -0.20
N ARG A 107 -3.19 24.88 -0.30
CA ARG A 107 -4.58 25.36 -0.16
C ARG A 107 -4.91 25.76 1.28
N LEU A 108 -4.45 24.99 2.26
CA LEU A 108 -4.61 25.33 3.68
C LEU A 108 -3.87 26.62 4.03
N ASP A 109 -2.63 26.77 3.57
CA ASP A 109 -1.82 27.97 3.79
C ASP A 109 -2.46 29.20 3.15
N GLY A 110 -2.98 29.07 1.92
CA GLY A 110 -3.72 30.13 1.24
C GLY A 110 -5.02 30.50 1.95
N PHE A 111 -5.73 29.52 2.51
CA PHE A 111 -6.92 29.77 3.33
C PHE A 111 -6.57 30.54 4.61
N ASP A 112 -5.52 30.10 5.33
CA ASP A 112 -5.07 30.73 6.58
C ASP A 112 -4.59 32.18 6.32
N ALA A 113 -3.86 32.42 5.23
CA ALA A 113 -3.46 33.76 4.82
C ALA A 113 -4.67 34.66 4.51
N ARG A 114 -5.65 34.15 3.75
CA ARG A 114 -6.85 34.91 3.42
C ARG A 114 -7.72 35.19 4.66
N GLN A 115 -7.79 34.24 5.59
CA GLN A 115 -8.48 34.44 6.87
C GLN A 115 -7.83 35.58 7.66
N GLN A 116 -6.50 35.61 7.72
CA GLN A 116 -5.77 36.67 8.41
C GLN A 116 -6.01 38.04 7.77
N GLU A 117 -5.96 38.14 6.43
CA GLU A 117 -6.27 39.38 5.71
C GLU A 117 -7.68 39.91 6.04
N LEU A 118 -8.68 39.03 6.11
CA LEU A 118 -10.06 39.40 6.43
C LEU A 118 -10.23 39.83 7.87
N LEU A 119 -9.53 39.19 8.82
CA LEU A 119 -9.53 39.61 10.23
C LEU A 119 -8.93 40.99 10.37
N THR A 120 -7.77 41.26 9.76
CA THR A 120 -7.16 42.59 9.77
C THR A 120 -8.08 43.65 9.15
N ALA A 121 -8.75 43.37 8.03
CA ALA A 121 -9.72 44.29 7.45
C ALA A 121 -10.94 44.56 8.37
N LEU A 122 -11.40 43.54 9.12
CA LEU A 122 -12.47 43.69 10.12
C LEU A 122 -12.03 44.52 11.32
N GLU A 123 -10.78 44.35 11.77
CA GLU A 123 -10.19 45.18 12.84
C GLU A 123 -10.10 46.64 12.41
N GLU A 124 -9.58 46.90 11.21
CA GLU A 124 -9.50 48.26 10.65
C GLU A 124 -10.88 48.92 10.51
N PHE A 125 -11.89 48.16 10.05
CA PHE A 125 -13.24 48.68 9.87
C PHE A 125 -13.97 48.94 11.19
N SER A 126 -13.85 48.03 12.16
CA SER A 126 -14.61 48.09 13.42
C SER A 126 -13.91 48.86 14.54
N GLY A 127 -12.59 49.09 14.46
CA GLY A 127 -11.79 49.66 15.54
C GLY A 127 -11.64 48.75 16.77
N LEU A 128 -12.02 47.47 16.65
CA LEU A 128 -11.94 46.47 17.71
C LEU A 128 -11.02 45.32 17.27
N PRO A 129 -10.29 44.67 18.20
CA PRO A 129 -9.51 43.48 17.89
C PRO A 129 -10.43 42.30 17.57
N TRP A 130 -10.10 41.54 16.51
CA TRP A 130 -10.81 40.33 16.09
C TRP A 130 -9.83 39.18 16.07
N MET A 131 -10.13 38.15 16.86
CA MET A 131 -9.27 36.98 16.97
C MET A 131 -10.07 35.73 16.63
N VAL A 132 -9.37 34.77 16.03
CA VAL A 132 -9.89 33.41 15.93
C VAL A 132 -9.44 32.68 17.17
N ASP A 133 -10.39 32.38 18.06
CA ASP A 133 -10.13 31.45 19.14
C ASP A 133 -10.22 30.03 18.56
N ARG A 134 -9.06 29.39 18.52
CA ARG A 134 -8.93 28.00 18.11
C ARG A 134 -8.91 27.25 19.43
N GLY A 135 -10.05 26.73 19.87
CA GLY A 135 -10.07 25.89 21.06
C GLY A 135 -8.97 24.83 20.96
N ASP A 136 -8.34 24.51 22.10
CA ASP A 136 -7.17 23.62 22.14
C ASP A 136 -7.47 22.18 21.67
N GLU A 137 -8.74 21.84 21.42
CA GLU A 137 -9.21 20.49 21.08
C GLU A 137 -9.69 20.35 19.61
N PRO A 138 -9.39 19.22 18.93
CA PRO A 138 -9.92 18.91 17.60
C PRO A 138 -11.44 18.77 17.62
N GLY A 139 -12.13 19.42 16.67
CA GLY A 139 -13.60 19.48 16.65
C GLY A 139 -14.18 20.68 17.40
N SER A 140 -13.34 21.52 18.01
CA SER A 140 -13.77 22.83 18.49
C SER A 140 -14.21 23.69 17.31
N SER A 141 -15.42 24.22 17.40
CA SER A 141 -15.93 25.18 16.42
C SER A 141 -15.02 26.40 16.38
N VAL A 142 -14.75 26.91 15.17
CA VAL A 142 -14.02 28.18 15.02
C VAL A 142 -14.89 29.27 15.61
N VAL A 143 -14.50 29.77 16.78
CA VAL A 143 -15.20 30.86 17.44
C VAL A 143 -14.57 32.17 16.98
N ILE A 144 -15.33 32.96 16.23
CA ILE A 144 -14.96 34.35 15.96
C ILE A 144 -15.43 35.17 17.17
N VAL A 145 -14.48 35.66 17.97
CA VAL A 145 -14.77 36.45 19.16
C VAL A 145 -14.68 37.94 18.79
N SER A 146 -15.75 38.69 19.06
CA SER A 146 -15.76 40.15 19.02
C SER A 146 -15.97 40.70 20.43
N ASN A 147 -15.39 41.86 20.75
CA ASN A 147 -15.66 42.55 22.03
C ASN A 147 -17.12 43.03 22.18
N ALA A 148 -17.95 42.97 21.13
CA ALA A 148 -19.30 43.53 21.09
C ALA A 148 -20.43 42.49 20.96
N GLY A 149 -20.10 41.21 20.77
CA GLY A 149 -21.07 40.15 20.53
C GLY A 149 -20.44 38.80 20.81
N GLY A 150 -21.13 38.01 21.65
CA GLY A 150 -20.66 36.71 22.13
C GLY A 150 -20.36 35.69 21.01
N PRO A 151 -19.78 34.54 21.38
CA PRO A 151 -19.28 33.53 20.45
C PRO A 151 -20.37 33.05 19.48
N ARG A 152 -20.05 32.99 18.18
CA ARG A 152 -20.88 32.34 17.16
C ARG A 152 -20.21 31.05 16.68
N GLU A 153 -20.95 29.96 16.73
CA GLU A 153 -20.51 28.63 16.33
C GLU A 153 -20.70 28.40 14.82
N ILE A 154 -19.68 27.83 14.16
CA ILE A 154 -19.72 27.44 12.74
C ILE A 154 -19.72 25.90 12.67
N ALA A 155 -20.79 25.32 12.12
CA ALA A 155 -21.05 23.88 12.17
C ALA A 155 -20.05 23.00 11.38
N GLN A 156 -19.35 23.54 10.38
CA GLN A 156 -18.23 22.86 9.70
C GLN A 156 -17.21 23.90 9.24
N SER A 157 -15.98 23.80 9.70
CA SER A 157 -14.91 24.72 9.33
C SER A 157 -14.27 24.28 8.01
N PRO A 158 -14.30 25.10 6.93
CA PRO A 158 -13.58 24.80 5.69
C PRO A 158 -12.09 24.54 5.91
N ARG A 159 -11.51 25.18 6.93
CA ARG A 159 -10.14 24.96 7.37
C ARG A 159 -9.92 23.54 7.90
N GLU A 160 -10.86 23.02 8.69
CA GLU A 160 -10.78 21.67 9.24
C GLU A 160 -10.83 20.63 8.11
N SER A 161 -11.68 20.82 7.11
CA SER A 161 -11.71 19.94 5.93
C SER A 161 -10.38 19.94 5.17
N LEU A 162 -9.75 21.11 4.99
CA LEU A 162 -8.44 21.23 4.35
C LEU A 162 -7.33 20.58 5.19
N TRP A 163 -7.33 20.78 6.50
CA TRP A 163 -6.39 20.14 7.42
C TRP A 163 -6.54 18.61 7.42
N ARG A 164 -7.78 18.09 7.46
CA ARG A 164 -8.04 16.65 7.36
C ARG A 164 -7.53 16.07 6.04
N ALA A 165 -7.64 16.80 4.93
CA ALA A 165 -7.10 16.37 3.64
C ALA A 165 -5.56 16.25 3.65
N VAL A 166 -4.87 17.22 4.27
CA VAL A 166 -3.40 17.17 4.46
C VAL A 166 -2.99 15.96 5.28
N GLU A 167 -3.61 15.77 6.45
CA GLU A 167 -3.27 14.66 7.37
C GLU A 167 -3.60 13.29 6.76
N SER A 168 -4.72 13.18 6.04
CA SER A 168 -5.09 11.95 5.34
C SER A 168 -4.06 11.57 4.28
N ALA A 169 -3.65 12.52 3.42
CA ALA A 169 -2.62 12.28 2.41
C ALA A 169 -1.27 11.91 3.04
N LYS A 170 -0.84 12.64 4.09
CA LYS A 170 0.39 12.33 4.83
C LYS A 170 0.38 10.90 5.40
N ARG A 171 -0.73 10.48 6.02
CA ARG A 171 -0.89 9.13 6.56
C ARG A 171 -0.86 8.07 5.47
N LYS A 172 -1.56 8.30 4.36
CA LYS A 172 -1.59 7.36 3.22
C LYS A 172 -0.19 7.19 2.61
N ALA A 173 0.55 8.26 2.39
CA ALA A 173 1.91 8.18 1.85
C ALA A 173 2.87 7.45 2.81
N TRP A 174 2.77 7.71 4.12
CA TRP A 174 3.52 6.97 5.12
C TRP A 174 3.16 5.46 5.12
N ALA A 175 1.87 5.11 5.13
CA ALA A 175 1.43 3.72 5.12
C ALA A 175 1.92 2.96 3.87
N LEU A 176 1.89 3.59 2.70
CA LEU A 176 2.43 3.01 1.47
C LEU A 176 3.94 2.73 1.57
N ARG A 177 4.71 3.62 2.20
CA ARG A 177 6.16 3.43 2.42
C ARG A 177 6.44 2.29 3.40
N GLU A 178 5.67 2.18 4.47
CA GLU A 178 5.76 1.06 5.41
C GLU A 178 5.47 -0.28 4.72
N ILE A 179 4.43 -0.33 3.89
CA ILE A 179 4.09 -1.54 3.10
C ILE A 179 5.20 -1.86 2.10
N ALA A 180 5.77 -0.84 1.44
CA ALA A 180 6.93 -1.00 0.56
C ALA A 180 8.14 -1.57 1.31
N ASP A 181 8.28 -1.31 2.61
CA ASP A 181 9.32 -1.89 3.47
C ASP A 181 8.95 -3.26 4.05
N GLY A 182 7.78 -3.81 3.71
CA GLY A 182 7.28 -5.08 4.22
C GLY A 182 6.71 -5.01 5.65
N ARG A 183 6.40 -3.81 6.14
CA ARG A 183 5.78 -3.58 7.45
C ARG A 183 4.26 -3.41 7.31
N ASP A 184 3.49 -3.98 8.25
CA ASP A 184 2.04 -3.77 8.32
C ASP A 184 1.76 -2.50 9.13
N PRO A 185 1.29 -1.40 8.51
CA PRO A 185 1.08 -0.14 9.20
C PRO A 185 -0.13 -0.18 10.13
N HIS A 186 -0.94 -1.25 10.16
CA HIS A 186 -2.21 -1.29 10.87
C HIS A 186 -2.13 -0.87 12.33
N ASN A 187 -1.14 -1.38 13.10
CA ASN A 187 -1.00 -1.01 14.51
C ASN A 187 -0.73 0.48 14.69
N GLU A 188 -0.04 1.12 13.75
CA GLU A 188 0.29 2.56 13.79
C GLU A 188 -0.80 3.43 13.14
N LEU A 189 -1.63 2.86 12.24
CA LEU A 189 -2.86 3.49 11.74
C LEU A 189 -3.98 3.47 12.79
N ALA A 190 -4.01 2.44 13.65
CA ALA A 190 -4.93 2.30 14.77
C ALA A 190 -4.53 3.17 15.98
N VAL A 191 -3.26 3.57 16.07
CA VAL A 191 -2.75 4.45 17.13
C VAL A 191 -2.91 5.92 16.72
N PRO A 192 -3.38 6.79 17.62
CA PRO A 192 -3.43 8.22 17.36
C PRO A 192 -2.01 8.79 17.13
N PHE A 193 -1.76 9.28 15.91
CA PHE A 193 -0.56 10.06 15.60
C PHE A 193 -0.51 11.30 16.51
N GLU A 194 0.59 11.47 17.27
CA GLU A 194 0.84 12.56 18.23
C GLU A 194 -0.07 12.65 19.47
N GLY A 195 -0.61 11.54 19.99
CA GLY A 195 -1.38 11.58 21.25
C GLY A 195 -2.72 12.31 21.15
N LYS A 196 -3.16 12.63 19.93
CA LYS A 196 -4.41 13.32 19.63
C LYS A 196 -5.43 12.28 19.19
N ARG A 197 -6.47 12.07 20.00
CA ARG A 197 -7.63 11.30 19.56
C ARG A 197 -8.24 12.00 18.35
N PHE A 198 -8.23 11.33 17.21
CA PHE A 198 -9.20 11.60 16.16
C PHE A 198 -10.55 11.10 16.68
N GLU A 199 -11.26 11.87 17.51
CA GLU A 199 -12.55 11.47 18.08
C GLU A 199 -13.66 11.34 17.02
N GLY A 200 -13.38 11.69 15.77
CA GLY A 200 -14.21 11.33 14.62
C GLY A 200 -14.13 9.86 14.19
N ILE A 201 -13.16 9.06 14.68
CA ILE A 201 -12.88 7.70 14.16
C ILE A 201 -13.74 6.58 14.78
N ILE A 202 -14.65 6.89 15.71
CA ILE A 202 -15.78 5.96 15.96
C ILE A 202 -16.66 5.86 14.69
N ASN A 203 -16.56 6.84 13.78
CA ASN A 203 -17.02 6.83 12.37
C ASN A 203 -15.88 7.26 11.43
N GLY A 204 -14.70 6.64 11.55
CA GLY A 204 -13.52 7.03 10.78
C GLY A 204 -13.62 6.67 9.30
N PRO A 205 -12.77 7.26 8.44
CA PRO A 205 -12.58 6.73 7.10
C PRO A 205 -12.31 5.22 7.18
N ASP A 206 -12.93 4.45 6.28
CA ASP A 206 -12.69 3.01 6.18
C ASP A 206 -11.16 2.83 6.15
N PRO A 207 -10.55 1.99 7.01
CA PRO A 207 -9.10 1.77 6.99
C PRO A 207 -8.55 1.51 5.59
N ARG A 208 -9.38 0.92 4.70
CA ARG A 208 -9.10 0.73 3.26
C ARG A 208 -8.75 2.01 2.52
N GLU A 209 -9.23 3.18 2.93
CA GLU A 209 -8.93 4.49 2.32
C GLU A 209 -7.44 4.87 2.45
N PHE A 210 -6.74 4.32 3.44
CA PHE A 210 -5.30 4.53 3.63
C PHE A 210 -4.43 3.53 2.86
N TYR A 211 -5.04 2.44 2.36
CA TYR A 211 -4.34 1.49 1.50
C TYR A 211 -4.51 1.95 0.05
N GLY A 212 -3.38 2.10 -0.63
CA GLY A 212 -3.38 2.42 -2.05
C GLY A 212 -3.92 1.27 -2.88
N SER A 213 -4.32 1.62 -4.10
CA SER A 213 -4.76 0.64 -5.10
C SER A 213 -3.68 -0.38 -5.51
N SER A 214 -2.40 -0.08 -5.26
CA SER A 214 -1.29 -1.03 -5.43
C SER A 214 -1.22 -2.11 -4.35
N THR A 215 -1.91 -1.93 -3.22
CA THR A 215 -1.89 -2.87 -2.08
C THR A 215 -3.26 -3.51 -1.83
N TRP A 216 -4.32 -2.98 -2.47
CA TRP A 216 -5.68 -3.46 -2.36
C TRP A 216 -6.48 -3.28 -3.66
N GLY A 217 -7.32 -4.27 -4.00
CA GLY A 217 -8.20 -4.23 -5.17
C GLY A 217 -7.64 -4.94 -6.41
N PRO A 218 -8.29 -4.78 -7.59
CA PRO A 218 -7.94 -5.52 -8.80
C PRO A 218 -6.55 -5.16 -9.37
N GLU A 219 -5.99 -4.03 -8.96
CA GLU A 219 -4.67 -3.53 -9.39
C GLU A 219 -3.56 -3.84 -8.36
N ALA A 220 -3.87 -4.62 -7.33
CA ALA A 220 -2.90 -4.92 -6.28
C ALA A 220 -1.69 -5.68 -6.86
N VAL A 221 -0.50 -5.10 -6.65
CA VAL A 221 0.77 -5.69 -7.06
C VAL A 221 1.45 -6.46 -5.93
N LEU A 222 1.17 -6.04 -4.69
CA LEU A 222 1.59 -6.73 -3.47
C LEU A 222 0.43 -7.54 -2.87
N PRO A 223 0.74 -8.62 -2.13
CA PRO A 223 -0.27 -9.29 -1.33
C PRO A 223 -0.89 -8.30 -0.33
N ALA A 224 -2.21 -8.40 -0.15
CA ALA A 224 -2.91 -7.56 0.80
C ALA A 224 -2.31 -7.72 2.21
N PRO A 225 -2.06 -6.60 2.93
CA PRO A 225 -1.65 -6.62 4.34
C PRO A 225 -2.51 -7.54 5.19
N ALA A 226 -1.91 -8.11 6.25
CA ALA A 226 -2.57 -9.14 7.06
C ALA A 226 -3.88 -8.62 7.67
N TYR A 227 -3.87 -7.37 8.11
CA TYR A 227 -5.07 -6.70 8.61
C TYR A 227 -6.21 -6.64 7.58
N LEU A 228 -5.93 -6.24 6.34
CA LEU A 228 -6.96 -6.16 5.29
C LEU A 228 -7.55 -7.53 4.96
N ARG A 229 -6.72 -8.57 4.97
CA ARG A 229 -7.18 -9.96 4.82
C ARG A 229 -8.07 -10.39 5.98
N ALA A 230 -7.76 -9.98 7.22
CA ALA A 230 -8.60 -10.24 8.39
C ALA A 230 -9.94 -9.50 8.31
N MET A 231 -9.97 -8.25 7.81
CA MET A 231 -11.21 -7.51 7.57
C MET A 231 -12.12 -8.22 6.56
N ASP A 232 -11.59 -8.67 5.43
CA ASP A 232 -12.37 -9.40 4.42
C ASP A 232 -12.87 -10.77 4.91
N ALA A 233 -12.14 -11.40 5.83
CA ALA A 233 -12.57 -12.61 6.51
C ALA A 233 -13.62 -12.37 7.62
N GLY A 234 -13.98 -11.11 7.91
CA GLY A 234 -14.90 -10.75 8.99
C GLY A 234 -14.29 -10.88 10.40
N MET A 235 -12.96 -10.90 10.52
CA MET A 235 -12.21 -11.09 11.77
C MET A 235 -11.56 -9.80 12.28
N ALA A 236 -12.14 -8.63 11.95
CA ALA A 236 -11.53 -7.32 12.23
C ALA A 236 -11.30 -7.00 13.72
N ASP A 237 -11.97 -7.71 14.64
CA ASP A 237 -11.89 -7.50 16.10
C ASP A 237 -10.89 -8.43 16.82
N GLU A 238 -10.23 -9.36 16.10
CA GLU A 238 -9.20 -10.19 16.71
C GLU A 238 -7.81 -9.55 16.55
N PRO A 239 -6.98 -9.49 17.61
CA PRO A 239 -5.62 -8.99 17.49
C PRO A 239 -4.86 -9.91 16.51
N VAL A 240 -4.58 -9.38 15.31
CA VAL A 240 -3.79 -10.08 14.30
C VAL A 240 -2.34 -10.13 14.78
N VAL A 241 -2.00 -11.18 15.54
CA VAL A 241 -0.62 -11.53 15.85
C VAL A 241 -0.01 -12.18 14.60
N GLY A 242 0.36 -11.35 13.63
CA GLY A 242 1.15 -11.79 12.47
C GLY A 242 2.57 -12.14 12.91
N PRO A 243 3.24 -13.12 12.27
CA PRO A 243 4.63 -13.43 12.58
C PRO A 243 5.48 -12.20 12.27
N THR A 244 6.05 -11.59 13.30
CA THR A 244 7.17 -10.67 13.16
C THR A 244 8.23 -11.42 12.37
N VAL A 245 8.44 -11.05 11.11
CA VAL A 245 9.56 -11.59 10.33
C VAL A 245 10.81 -11.09 11.05
N ALA A 246 11.38 -11.97 11.87
CA ALA A 246 12.64 -11.72 12.53
C ALA A 246 13.65 -11.40 11.42
N ALA A 247 14.19 -10.18 11.48
CA ALA A 247 15.33 -9.79 10.68
C ALA A 247 16.40 -10.88 10.83
N ARG A 248 16.67 -11.62 9.74
CA ARG A 248 17.83 -12.49 9.68
C ARG A 248 19.05 -11.59 9.54
N ALA A 249 19.85 -11.55 10.61
CA ALA A 249 21.26 -11.16 10.59
C ALA A 249 22.09 -12.21 9.82
#